data_AF-A0A4Q3STU8-F1
#
_entry.id   AF-A0A4Q3STU8-F1
#
_cell.length_a   1.000
_cell.length_b   1.000
_cell.length_c   1.000
_cell.angle_alpha   90.00
_cell.angle_beta   90.00
_cell.angle_gamma   90.00
#
_symmetry.space_group_name_H-M   'P 1'
#
loop_
_entity.id
_entity.type
_entity.pdbx_description
1 polymer ?
#
loop_
_entity_poly.entity_id
_entity_poly.type
_entity_poly.pdbx_seq_one_letter_code
_entity_poly.pdbx_strand_id
1 'polypeptide(L)'
;MRLRTILRAFLVVVLIVVAVAVFYGWRAFPIATGFGAKAMCSAIYVSGRNESDIKAQDLNFFPLKYATLEVNSQDSSVTCTLFGLAKKKAIFRAGVGATLVNDTSEANLRKQIFNIPEKPAILTDTIAWPAGDKITDSFPPTVDSLSLAAAMDVIFRNPDTPQTNHTRAILVVYNGRIIAERYAPGFTRQTKLPGWSMAKSVTSALTGLVVQQGKLNISEPAPVPEWSETSDPRHAIKLVDILQQSSGLD
;
A
#
# COMPACT_ATOMS: atom_id res chain seq x y z
N MET A 1 23.19 -26.67 -46.99
CA MET A 1 22.73 -25.26 -46.99
C MET A 1 21.63 -24.98 -45.95
N ARG A 2 20.65 -25.88 -45.71
CA ARG A 2 19.49 -25.64 -44.82
C ARG A 2 19.80 -25.49 -43.32
N LEU A 3 20.75 -26.26 -42.75
CA LEU A 3 21.04 -26.23 -41.30
C LEU A 3 21.65 -24.89 -40.83
N ARG A 4 22.57 -24.29 -41.62
CA ARG A 4 23.18 -22.99 -41.28
C ARG A 4 22.15 -21.86 -41.27
N THR A 5 21.16 -21.91 -42.16
CA THR A 5 20.06 -20.93 -42.20
C THR A 5 19.14 -21.08 -40.98
N ILE A 6 18.80 -22.32 -40.59
CA ILE A 6 18.00 -22.60 -39.39
C ILE A 6 18.72 -22.12 -38.12
N LEU A 7 20.02 -22.41 -37.99
CA LEU A 7 20.82 -21.95 -36.84
C LEU A 7 20.91 -20.42 -36.76
N ARG A 8 21.04 -19.74 -37.90
CA ARG A 8 21.02 -18.26 -37.95
C ARG A 8 19.65 -17.70 -37.56
N ALA A 9 18.57 -18.27 -38.07
CA ALA A 9 17.21 -17.85 -37.71
C ALA A 9 16.93 -18.07 -36.22
N PHE A 10 17.33 -19.22 -35.67
CA PHE A 10 17.24 -19.50 -34.24
C PHE A 10 18.04 -18.50 -33.40
N LEU A 11 19.28 -18.20 -33.80
CA LEU A 11 20.11 -17.21 -33.11
C LEU A 11 19.45 -15.82 -33.13
N VAL A 12 18.88 -15.40 -34.25
CA VAL A 12 18.16 -14.11 -34.34
C VAL A 12 16.97 -14.09 -33.39
N VAL A 13 16.17 -15.17 -33.34
CA VAL A 13 15.04 -15.27 -32.39
C VAL A 13 15.53 -15.18 -30.95
N VAL A 14 16.59 -15.92 -30.60
CA VAL A 14 17.18 -15.86 -29.25
C VAL A 14 17.65 -14.45 -28.91
N LEU A 15 18.34 -13.76 -29.84
CA LEU A 15 18.80 -12.39 -29.62
C LEU A 15 17.63 -11.41 -29.42
N ILE A 16 16.54 -11.56 -30.19
CA ILE A 16 15.34 -10.75 -30.02
C ILE A 16 14.71 -11.01 -28.64
N VAL A 17 14.57 -12.27 -28.23
CA VAL A 17 14.02 -12.62 -26.91
C VAL A 17 14.88 -12.04 -25.78
N VAL A 18 16.20 -12.15 -25.89
CA VAL A 18 17.13 -11.56 -24.91
C VAL A 18 17.02 -10.04 -24.89
N ALA A 19 16.97 -9.38 -26.05
CA ALA A 19 16.83 -7.93 -26.12
C ALA A 19 15.52 -7.44 -25.47
N VAL A 20 14.40 -8.11 -25.74
CA VAL A 20 13.11 -7.81 -25.10
C VAL A 20 13.17 -8.06 -23.58
N ALA A 21 13.77 -9.17 -23.14
CA ALA A 21 13.91 -9.48 -21.72
C ALA A 21 14.78 -8.44 -20.99
N VAL A 22 15.89 -8.01 -21.59
CA VAL A 22 16.76 -6.95 -21.05
C VAL A 22 16.01 -5.63 -21.00
N PHE A 23 15.31 -5.26 -22.07
CA PHE A 23 14.53 -4.03 -22.13
C PHE A 23 13.45 -3.98 -21.05
N TYR A 24 12.71 -5.08 -20.87
CA TYR A 24 11.69 -5.17 -19.83
C TYR A 24 12.30 -5.18 -18.43
N GLY A 25 13.36 -5.98 -18.21
CA GLY A 25 14.07 -6.06 -16.94
C GLY A 25 14.65 -4.72 -16.50
N TRP A 26 15.20 -3.93 -17.42
CA TRP A 26 15.75 -2.60 -17.15
C TRP A 26 14.70 -1.63 -16.57
N ARG A 27 13.44 -1.75 -16.99
CA ARG A 27 12.33 -0.95 -16.45
C ARG A 27 11.70 -1.56 -15.20
N ALA A 28 11.49 -2.87 -15.22
CA ALA A 28 10.77 -3.57 -14.16
C ALA A 28 11.59 -3.72 -12.87
N PHE A 29 12.90 -3.97 -12.95
CA PHE A 29 13.72 -4.27 -11.77
C PHE A 29 13.89 -3.08 -10.82
N PRO A 30 14.08 -1.82 -11.27
CA PRO A 30 14.05 -0.66 -10.38
C PRO A 30 12.69 -0.46 -9.69
N ILE A 31 11.58 -0.73 -10.38
CA ILE A 31 10.23 -0.65 -9.81
C ILE A 31 10.06 -1.74 -8.74
N ALA A 32 10.42 -2.99 -9.06
CA ALA A 32 10.35 -4.11 -8.14
C ALA A 32 11.18 -3.84 -6.88
N THR A 33 12.44 -3.45 -7.03
CA THR A 33 13.31 -3.15 -5.88
C THR A 33 12.81 -1.96 -5.06
N GLY A 34 12.27 -0.91 -5.70
CA GLY A 34 11.61 0.19 -5.01
C GLY A 34 10.42 -0.25 -4.18
N PHE A 35 9.55 -1.08 -4.76
CA PHE A 35 8.43 -1.69 -4.05
C PHE A 35 8.91 -2.55 -2.87
N GLY A 36 9.86 -3.46 -3.09
CA GLY A 36 10.37 -4.36 -2.06
C GLY A 36 10.98 -3.63 -0.88
N ALA A 37 11.84 -2.63 -1.14
CA ALA A 37 12.44 -1.80 -0.10
C ALA A 37 11.36 -1.04 0.70
N LYS A 38 10.42 -0.38 0.01
CA LYS A 38 9.36 0.40 0.67
C LYS A 38 8.39 -0.48 1.45
N ALA A 39 7.98 -1.61 0.89
CA ALA A 39 7.04 -2.54 1.51
C ALA A 39 7.64 -3.16 2.78
N MET A 40 8.88 -3.67 2.71
CA MET A 40 9.60 -4.19 3.87
C MET A 40 9.81 -3.13 4.94
N CYS A 41 10.28 -1.93 4.56
CA CYS A 41 10.47 -0.81 5.48
C CYS A 41 9.16 -0.41 6.19
N SER A 42 8.04 -0.35 5.45
CA SER A 42 6.72 -0.07 6.03
C SER A 42 6.29 -1.17 7.00
N ALA A 43 6.45 -2.44 6.60
CA ALA A 43 6.01 -3.56 7.40
C ALA A 43 6.79 -3.67 8.72
N ILE A 44 8.10 -3.44 8.71
CA ILE A 44 8.93 -3.44 9.92
C ILE A 44 8.63 -2.21 10.79
N TYR A 45 8.87 -1.00 10.27
CA TYR A 45 8.91 0.20 11.12
C TYR A 45 7.55 0.87 11.35
N VAL A 46 6.58 0.67 10.45
CA VAL A 46 5.22 1.20 10.62
C VAL A 46 4.31 0.16 11.28
N SER A 47 4.44 -1.10 10.87
CA SER A 47 3.51 -2.17 11.23
C SER A 47 4.03 -3.10 12.33
N GLY A 48 5.31 -3.03 12.68
CA GLY A 48 5.92 -3.86 13.73
C GLY A 48 6.04 -5.35 13.37
N ARG A 49 6.06 -5.69 12.07
CA ARG A 49 6.09 -7.08 11.60
C ARG A 49 7.51 -7.63 11.50
N ASN A 50 7.63 -8.94 11.62
CA ASN A 50 8.89 -9.65 11.47
C ASN A 50 9.31 -9.78 9.99
N GLU A 51 10.61 -9.62 9.72
CA GLU A 51 11.18 -9.72 8.38
C GLU A 51 10.89 -11.05 7.68
N SER A 52 11.00 -12.19 8.38
CA SER A 52 10.78 -13.52 7.79
C SER A 52 9.34 -13.70 7.32
N ASP A 53 8.37 -13.25 8.12
CA ASP A 53 6.94 -13.30 7.79
C ASP A 53 6.64 -12.43 6.56
N ILE A 54 7.23 -11.24 6.50
CA ILE A 54 7.07 -10.33 5.35
C ILE A 54 7.64 -10.97 4.09
N LYS A 55 8.84 -11.57 4.16
CA LYS A 55 9.45 -12.29 3.03
C LYS A 55 8.57 -13.43 2.56
N ALA A 56 8.03 -14.24 3.48
CA ALA A 56 7.25 -15.42 3.15
C ALA A 56 5.84 -15.10 2.63
N GLN A 57 5.19 -14.09 3.19
CA GLN A 57 3.76 -13.81 2.95
C GLN A 57 3.51 -12.64 1.99
N ASP A 58 4.39 -11.63 1.98
CA ASP A 58 4.15 -10.37 1.26
C ASP A 58 5.02 -10.23 0.03
N LEU A 59 6.26 -10.73 0.07
CA LEU A 59 7.27 -10.51 -0.97
C LEU A 59 7.70 -11.79 -1.70
N ASN A 60 7.07 -12.93 -1.42
CA ASN A 60 7.37 -14.23 -2.02
C ASN A 60 6.74 -14.40 -3.40
N PHE A 61 7.03 -13.48 -4.32
CA PHE A 61 6.57 -13.55 -5.71
C PHE A 61 7.67 -13.07 -6.65
N PHE A 62 7.63 -13.50 -7.90
CA PHE A 62 8.64 -13.09 -8.87
C PHE A 62 8.50 -11.60 -9.23
N PRO A 63 9.60 -10.82 -9.31
CA PRO A 63 11.00 -11.22 -9.10
C PRO A 63 11.50 -11.04 -7.66
N LEU A 64 10.70 -10.45 -6.76
CA LEU A 64 11.10 -10.12 -5.39
C LEU A 64 11.52 -11.31 -4.52
N LYS A 65 11.00 -12.50 -4.81
CA LYS A 65 11.46 -13.76 -4.20
C LYS A 65 12.98 -13.95 -4.30
N TYR A 66 13.60 -13.42 -5.35
CA TYR A 66 15.03 -13.50 -5.63
C TYR A 66 15.80 -12.22 -5.26
N ALA A 67 15.13 -11.25 -4.65
CA ALA A 67 15.78 -10.02 -4.21
C ALA A 67 16.48 -10.21 -2.86
N THR A 68 17.65 -9.59 -2.73
CA THR A 68 18.30 -9.41 -1.44
C THR A 68 17.69 -8.19 -0.75
N LEU A 69 17.10 -8.42 0.43
CA LEU A 69 16.54 -7.37 1.29
C LEU A 69 17.44 -7.24 2.53
N GLU A 70 18.08 -6.07 2.65
CA GLU A 70 18.99 -5.72 3.74
C GLU A 70 18.30 -4.71 4.64
N VAL A 71 17.94 -5.12 5.85
CA VAL A 71 17.36 -4.24 6.88
C VAL A 71 18.49 -3.66 7.71
N ASN A 72 18.52 -2.34 7.86
CA ASN A 72 19.45 -1.65 8.72
C ASN A 72 18.70 -0.95 9.85
N SER A 73 18.77 -1.54 11.05
CA SER A 73 18.11 -1.01 12.25
C SER A 73 18.73 0.27 12.78
N GLN A 74 20.02 0.54 12.49
CA GLN A 74 20.71 1.73 12.99
C GLN A 74 20.25 3.01 12.29
N ASP A 75 20.04 2.96 10.98
CA ASP A 75 19.52 4.09 10.20
C ASP A 75 18.02 3.97 9.89
N SER A 76 17.36 2.92 10.41
CA SER A 76 15.94 2.61 10.15
C SER A 76 15.61 2.55 8.66
N SER A 77 16.34 1.74 7.91
CA SER A 77 16.19 1.65 6.46
C SER A 77 16.16 0.22 5.93
N VAL A 78 15.70 0.07 4.70
CA VAL A 78 15.75 -1.19 3.96
C VAL A 78 16.29 -0.93 2.57
N THR A 79 17.24 -1.75 2.16
CA THR A 79 17.78 -1.77 0.81
C THR A 79 17.36 -3.05 0.11
N CYS A 80 16.82 -2.93 -1.10
CA CYS A 80 16.43 -4.05 -1.94
C CYS A 80 17.30 -4.07 -3.18
N THR A 81 17.94 -5.21 -3.45
CA THR A 81 18.81 -5.44 -4.60
C THR A 81 18.33 -6.66 -5.37
N LEU A 82 18.15 -6.54 -6.68
CA LEU A 82 17.74 -7.64 -7.55
C LEU A 82 18.85 -7.99 -8.54
N PHE A 83 19.34 -9.23 -8.48
CA PHE A 83 20.41 -9.78 -9.33
C PHE A 83 21.69 -8.93 -9.41
N GLY A 84 21.96 -8.09 -8.39
CA GLY A 84 23.08 -7.15 -8.40
C GLY A 84 22.96 -5.98 -9.38
N LEU A 85 21.84 -5.86 -10.11
CA LEU A 85 21.65 -4.85 -11.16
C LEU A 85 20.87 -3.63 -10.66
N ALA A 86 19.65 -3.87 -10.16
CA ALA A 86 18.79 -2.81 -9.64
C ALA A 86 18.91 -2.76 -8.12
N LYS A 87 19.11 -1.55 -7.58
CA LYS A 87 19.20 -1.30 -6.14
C LYS A 87 18.38 -0.08 -5.77
N LYS A 88 17.49 -0.22 -4.79
CA LYS A 88 16.69 0.88 -4.24
C LYS A 88 16.66 0.82 -2.71
N LYS A 89 16.60 1.98 -2.07
CA LYS A 89 16.58 2.13 -0.61
C LYS A 89 15.31 2.87 -0.19
N ALA A 90 14.70 2.42 0.90
CA ALA A 90 13.65 3.15 1.61
C ALA A 90 14.10 3.41 3.05
N ILE A 91 13.77 4.59 3.57
CA ILE A 91 14.07 5.01 4.94
C ILE A 91 12.77 5.21 5.71
N PHE A 92 12.74 4.81 6.97
CA PHE A 92 11.66 5.17 7.88
C PHE A 92 11.89 6.56 8.44
N ARG A 93 10.84 7.38 8.39
CA ARG A 93 10.82 8.73 8.92
C ARG A 93 9.67 8.83 9.91
N ALA A 94 9.98 9.12 11.17
CA ALA A 94 8.99 9.16 12.25
C ALA A 94 7.82 10.09 11.88
N GLY A 95 6.60 9.59 12.05
CA GLY A 95 5.35 10.28 11.74
C GLY A 95 4.97 10.39 10.25
N VAL A 96 5.91 10.18 9.32
CA VAL A 96 5.66 10.16 7.87
C VAL A 96 5.53 8.73 7.34
N GLY A 97 6.29 7.80 7.92
CA GLY A 97 6.39 6.41 7.48
C GLY A 97 7.59 6.14 6.58
N ALA A 98 7.52 5.06 5.80
CA ALA A 98 8.59 4.65 4.89
C ALA A 98 8.60 5.50 3.62
N THR A 99 9.73 6.14 3.33
CA THR A 99 9.96 6.98 2.15
C THR A 99 11.01 6.34 1.25
N LEU A 100 10.72 6.20 -0.04
CA LEU A 100 11.69 5.73 -1.03
C LEU A 100 12.72 6.84 -1.29
N VAL A 101 14.01 6.51 -1.30
CA VAL A 101 15.06 7.44 -1.73
C VAL A 101 15.01 7.52 -3.26
N ASN A 102 14.34 8.56 -3.76
CA ASN A 102 14.15 8.81 -5.18
C ASN A 102 14.28 10.31 -5.47
N ASP A 103 14.92 10.66 -6.59
CA ASP A 103 15.11 12.03 -7.11
C ASP A 103 15.80 13.04 -6.18
N THR A 104 16.17 12.63 -4.96
CA THR A 104 16.91 13.42 -3.99
C THR A 104 17.73 12.52 -3.08
N SER A 105 18.71 13.10 -2.38
CA SER A 105 19.58 12.34 -1.47
C SER A 105 18.85 11.95 -0.18
N GLU A 106 19.26 10.84 0.42
CA GLU A 106 18.79 10.44 1.75
C GLU A 106 19.01 11.53 2.80
N ALA A 107 20.16 12.21 2.76
CA ALA A 107 20.47 13.31 3.66
C ALA A 107 19.44 14.45 3.55
N ASN A 108 19.02 14.80 2.34
CA ASN A 108 17.99 15.81 2.12
C ASN A 108 16.62 15.34 2.63
N LEU A 109 16.25 14.07 2.38
CA LEU A 109 15.00 13.51 2.90
C LEU A 109 14.95 13.48 4.42
N ARG A 110 16.08 13.17 5.09
CA ARG A 110 16.15 13.15 6.56
C ARG A 110 16.07 14.55 7.18
N LYS A 111 16.52 15.58 6.45
CA LYS A 111 16.43 16.99 6.89
C LYS A 111 15.03 17.58 6.74
N GLN A 112 14.18 17.00 5.91
CA GLN A 112 12.80 17.48 5.75
C GLN A 112 12.02 17.27 7.04
N ILE A 113 11.41 18.36 7.54
CA ILE A 113 10.57 18.40 8.72
C ILE A 113 9.12 18.52 8.27
N PHE A 114 8.25 17.70 8.84
CA PHE A 114 6.80 17.84 8.67
C PHE A 114 6.17 18.28 9.99
N ASN A 115 5.27 19.25 9.91
CA ASN A 115 4.45 19.62 11.05
C ASN A 115 3.33 18.59 11.22
N ILE A 116 3.56 17.62 12.09
CA ILE A 116 2.60 16.55 12.35
C ILE A 116 1.79 16.96 13.58
N PRO A 117 0.46 17.08 13.47
CA PRO A 117 -0.36 17.43 14.62
C PRO A 117 -0.19 16.37 15.71
N GLU A 118 -0.12 16.81 16.96
CA GLU A 118 -0.06 15.89 18.08
C GLU A 118 -1.31 15.01 18.12
N LYS A 119 -1.10 13.73 18.46
CA LYS A 119 -2.23 12.83 18.70
C LYS A 119 -3.01 13.38 19.90
N PRO A 120 -4.34 13.56 19.81
CA PRO A 120 -5.14 13.94 20.95
C PRO A 120 -4.90 12.99 22.14
N ALA A 121 -4.70 13.56 23.34
CA ALA A 121 -4.46 12.81 24.58
C ALA A 121 -5.73 12.15 25.14
N ILE A 122 -6.60 11.66 24.25
CA ILE A 122 -7.85 11.02 24.61
C ILE A 122 -7.58 9.54 24.88
N LEU A 123 -7.95 9.06 26.07
CA LEU A 123 -7.95 7.64 26.43
C LEU A 123 -9.11 6.95 25.69
N THR A 124 -8.86 6.59 24.42
CA THR A 124 -9.87 6.02 23.53
C THR A 124 -10.45 4.71 24.05
N ASP A 125 -9.71 3.95 24.83
CA ASP A 125 -10.11 2.70 25.50
C ASP A 125 -11.28 2.87 26.48
N THR A 126 -11.49 4.08 27.00
CA THR A 126 -12.61 4.38 27.90
C THR A 126 -13.86 4.87 27.18
N ILE A 127 -13.75 5.27 25.91
CA ILE A 127 -14.82 5.88 25.13
C ILE A 127 -15.47 4.84 24.22
N ALA A 128 -16.81 4.82 24.21
CA ALA A 128 -17.57 3.92 23.36
C ALA A 128 -17.27 4.15 21.87
N TRP A 129 -17.12 3.07 21.11
CA TRP A 129 -17.11 3.11 19.65
C TRP A 129 -18.39 3.81 19.12
N PRO A 130 -18.31 4.65 18.06
CA PRO A 130 -17.14 4.92 17.21
C PRO A 130 -16.24 6.07 17.67
N ALA A 131 -16.58 6.75 18.76
CA ALA A 131 -15.76 7.86 19.28
C ALA A 131 -14.49 7.38 20.00
N GLY A 132 -14.45 6.10 20.41
CA GLY A 132 -13.29 5.44 20.98
C GLY A 132 -13.25 3.94 20.67
N ASP A 133 -12.53 3.20 21.49
CA ASP A 133 -12.19 1.79 21.31
C ASP A 133 -13.00 0.83 22.19
N LYS A 134 -13.85 1.35 23.09
CA LYS A 134 -14.66 0.50 23.98
C LYS A 134 -15.81 -0.13 23.20
N ILE A 135 -15.75 -1.45 23.04
CA ILE A 135 -16.78 -2.27 22.40
C ILE A 135 -17.80 -2.73 23.46
N THR A 136 -19.07 -2.87 23.08
CA THR A 136 -20.14 -3.36 23.96
C THR A 136 -20.28 -4.87 23.84
N ASP A 137 -20.51 -5.56 24.96
CA ASP A 137 -20.62 -7.03 25.01
C ASP A 137 -21.92 -7.60 24.42
N SER A 138 -22.89 -6.75 24.05
CA SER A 138 -24.18 -7.17 23.51
C SER A 138 -24.34 -6.82 22.03
N PHE A 139 -24.72 -7.83 21.24
CA PHE A 139 -25.10 -7.64 19.84
C PHE A 139 -26.57 -7.24 19.73
N PRO A 140 -26.95 -6.49 18.67
CA PRO A 140 -28.36 -6.28 18.37
C PRO A 140 -29.09 -7.63 18.21
N PRO A 141 -30.33 -7.78 18.73
CA PRO A 141 -31.06 -9.04 18.64
C PRO A 141 -31.39 -9.46 17.19
N THR A 142 -31.27 -8.53 16.25
CA THR A 142 -31.41 -8.78 14.80
C THR A 142 -30.22 -9.51 14.18
N VAL A 143 -29.10 -9.64 14.91
CA VAL A 143 -27.89 -10.32 14.45
C VAL A 143 -27.92 -11.77 14.93
N ASP A 144 -28.02 -12.70 13.99
CA ASP A 144 -27.80 -14.13 14.27
C ASP A 144 -26.30 -14.37 14.49
N SER A 145 -25.92 -14.57 15.74
CA SER A 145 -24.53 -14.77 16.15
C SER A 145 -23.93 -16.07 15.62
N LEU A 146 -24.73 -17.12 15.40
CA LEU A 146 -24.25 -18.39 14.88
C LEU A 146 -23.92 -18.27 13.39
N SER A 147 -24.81 -17.64 12.61
CA SER A 147 -24.56 -17.36 11.20
C SER A 147 -23.35 -16.43 11.02
N LEU A 148 -23.22 -15.41 11.86
CA LEU A 148 -22.06 -14.52 11.85
C LEU A 148 -20.76 -15.26 12.17
N ALA A 149 -20.75 -16.09 13.22
CA ALA A 149 -19.58 -16.89 13.57
C ALA A 149 -19.17 -17.86 12.43
N ALA A 150 -20.15 -18.53 11.81
CA ALA A 150 -19.91 -19.41 10.68
C ALA A 150 -19.31 -18.67 9.48
N ALA A 151 -19.81 -17.48 9.15
CA ALA A 151 -19.26 -16.64 8.08
C ALA A 151 -17.82 -16.20 8.39
N MET A 152 -17.56 -15.79 9.63
CA MET A 152 -16.22 -15.42 10.10
C MET A 152 -15.24 -16.59 10.00
N ASP A 153 -15.69 -17.81 10.29
CA ASP A 153 -14.84 -18.99 10.14
C ASP A 153 -14.51 -19.28 8.68
N VAL A 154 -15.46 -19.14 7.75
CA VAL A 154 -15.20 -19.32 6.31
C VAL A 154 -14.09 -18.38 5.82
N ILE A 155 -14.10 -17.13 6.27
CA ILE A 155 -13.12 -16.09 5.86
C ILE A 155 -11.69 -16.42 6.30
N PHE A 156 -11.55 -17.18 7.39
CA PHE A 156 -10.28 -17.68 7.91
C PHE A 156 -10.10 -19.19 7.66
N ARG A 157 -10.86 -19.79 6.73
CA ARG A 157 -10.65 -21.16 6.24
C ARG A 157 -10.20 -21.10 4.79
N ASN A 158 -9.08 -21.76 4.47
CA ASN A 158 -8.67 -22.00 3.10
C ASN A 158 -8.84 -23.50 2.84
N PRO A 159 -9.82 -23.90 2.01
CA PRO A 159 -10.11 -25.32 1.77
C PRO A 159 -9.01 -26.04 0.97
N ASP A 160 -8.20 -25.32 0.19
CA ASP A 160 -7.20 -25.92 -0.71
C ASP A 160 -5.83 -26.09 -0.05
N THR A 161 -5.51 -25.29 0.97
CA THR A 161 -4.30 -25.44 1.78
C THR A 161 -4.54 -24.90 3.20
N PRO A 162 -4.53 -25.77 4.24
CA PRO A 162 -4.78 -25.36 5.63
C PRO A 162 -3.85 -24.26 6.17
N GLN A 163 -2.75 -23.96 5.47
CA GLN A 163 -1.73 -22.98 5.86
C GLN A 163 -1.79 -21.63 5.12
N THR A 164 -2.70 -21.41 4.15
CA THR A 164 -2.67 -20.18 3.31
C THR A 164 -3.94 -19.33 3.37
N ASN A 165 -4.46 -19.06 4.57
CA ASN A 165 -5.35 -17.91 4.72
C ASN A 165 -4.53 -16.63 4.78
N HIS A 166 -4.57 -15.84 3.71
CA HIS A 166 -3.94 -14.51 3.66
C HIS A 166 -4.77 -13.42 4.35
N THR A 167 -5.98 -13.75 4.85
CA THR A 167 -6.79 -12.81 5.63
C THR A 167 -6.08 -12.48 6.93
N ARG A 168 -5.71 -11.22 7.12
CA ARG A 168 -4.99 -10.74 8.32
C ARG A 168 -5.91 -10.25 9.41
N ALA A 169 -7.01 -9.61 9.01
CA ALA A 169 -7.95 -8.97 9.90
C ALA A 169 -9.31 -8.88 9.21
N ILE A 170 -10.37 -8.96 10.00
CA ILE A 170 -11.71 -8.55 9.61
C ILE A 170 -12.37 -7.81 10.76
N LEU A 171 -13.15 -6.79 10.39
CA LEU A 171 -14.00 -6.03 11.30
C LEU A 171 -15.37 -5.87 10.63
N VAL A 172 -16.44 -6.19 11.35
CA VAL A 172 -17.82 -6.03 10.87
C VAL A 172 -18.52 -5.02 11.75
N VAL A 173 -18.99 -3.94 11.14
CA VAL A 173 -19.75 -2.88 11.80
C VAL A 173 -21.19 -2.90 11.28
N TYR A 174 -22.16 -2.96 12.20
CA TYR A 174 -23.58 -2.92 11.89
C TYR A 174 -24.28 -1.92 12.81
N ASN A 175 -25.05 -0.99 12.23
CA ASN A 175 -25.71 0.11 12.95
C ASN A 175 -24.79 0.85 13.94
N GLY A 176 -23.57 1.16 13.48
CA GLY A 176 -22.58 1.87 14.28
C GLY A 176 -21.93 1.05 15.39
N ARG A 177 -22.16 -0.26 15.48
CA ARG A 177 -21.55 -1.15 16.49
C ARG A 177 -20.65 -2.17 15.82
N ILE A 178 -19.49 -2.44 16.42
CA ILE A 178 -18.66 -3.58 16.02
C ILE A 178 -19.37 -4.86 16.49
N ILE A 179 -19.74 -5.72 15.55
CA ILE A 179 -20.44 -6.99 15.82
C ILE A 179 -19.55 -8.22 15.60
N ALA A 180 -18.40 -8.06 14.94
CA ALA A 180 -17.37 -9.08 14.86
C ALA A 180 -16.00 -8.44 14.60
N GLU A 181 -14.96 -9.01 15.19
CA GLU A 181 -13.58 -8.62 14.98
C GLU A 181 -12.71 -9.87 15.14
N ARG A 182 -11.81 -10.14 14.18
CA ARG A 182 -10.89 -11.28 14.25
C ARG A 182 -9.59 -10.96 13.52
N TYR A 183 -8.48 -11.45 14.07
CA TYR A 183 -7.14 -11.27 13.55
C TYR A 183 -6.46 -12.63 13.31
N ALA A 184 -5.63 -12.71 12.28
CA ALA A 184 -4.76 -13.86 12.08
C ALA A 184 -3.63 -13.90 13.11
N PRO A 185 -2.99 -15.06 13.34
CA PRO A 185 -1.82 -15.16 14.21
C PRO A 185 -0.74 -14.12 13.85
N GLY A 186 -0.21 -13.41 14.85
CA GLY A 186 0.78 -12.34 14.67
C GLY A 186 0.21 -10.97 14.30
N PHE A 187 -1.12 -10.84 14.14
CA PHE A 187 -1.81 -9.57 13.90
C PHE A 187 -2.71 -9.21 15.09
N THR A 188 -2.83 -7.92 15.36
CA THR A 188 -3.71 -7.39 16.38
C THR A 188 -4.40 -6.13 15.87
N ARG A 189 -5.32 -5.58 16.68
CA ARG A 189 -5.95 -4.27 16.40
C ARG A 189 -4.95 -3.11 16.26
N GLN A 190 -3.74 -3.25 16.79
CA GLN A 190 -2.68 -2.25 16.68
C GLN A 190 -1.81 -2.43 15.43
N THR A 191 -1.90 -3.57 14.75
CA THR A 191 -1.11 -3.82 13.53
C THR A 191 -1.65 -2.97 12.39
N LYS A 192 -0.87 -1.99 11.92
CA LYS A 192 -1.22 -1.20 10.75
C LYS A 192 -1.09 -2.06 9.49
N LEU A 193 -2.15 -2.10 8.69
CA LEU A 193 -2.18 -2.82 7.42
C LEU A 193 -2.13 -1.87 6.23
N PRO A 194 -1.57 -2.28 5.08
CA PRO A 194 -1.59 -1.46 3.87
C PRO A 194 -3.03 -1.17 3.43
N GLY A 195 -3.40 0.11 3.35
CA GLY A 195 -4.75 0.52 2.95
C GLY A 195 -5.01 0.45 1.43
N TRP A 196 -3.97 0.45 0.60
CA TRP A 196 -4.09 0.46 -0.87
C TRP A 196 -5.13 1.49 -1.35
N SER A 197 -6.02 1.09 -2.26
CA SER A 197 -7.08 1.96 -2.77
C SER A 197 -8.14 2.34 -1.74
N MET A 198 -8.21 1.72 -0.55
CA MET A 198 -9.09 2.22 0.52
C MET A 198 -8.73 3.66 0.92
N ALA A 199 -7.47 4.06 0.75
CA ALA A 199 -7.03 5.43 1.00
C ALA A 199 -7.79 6.45 0.14
N LYS A 200 -8.26 6.07 -1.07
CA LYS A 200 -9.06 6.97 -1.93
C LYS A 200 -10.37 7.38 -1.25
N SER A 201 -11.04 6.45 -0.57
CA SER A 201 -12.28 6.74 0.16
C SER A 201 -12.03 7.73 1.31
N VAL A 202 -10.93 7.56 2.03
CA VAL A 202 -10.52 8.49 3.10
C VAL A 202 -10.22 9.87 2.51
N THR A 203 -9.42 9.94 1.45
CA THR A 203 -9.13 11.21 0.76
C THR A 203 -10.40 11.88 0.26
N SER A 204 -11.32 11.15 -0.37
CA SER A 204 -12.60 11.69 -0.85
C SER A 204 -13.48 12.21 0.28
N ALA A 205 -13.53 11.53 1.43
CA ALA A 205 -14.27 12.00 2.60
C ALA A 205 -13.66 13.29 3.16
N LEU A 206 -12.33 13.37 3.26
CA LEU A 206 -11.62 14.59 3.67
C LEU A 206 -11.88 15.75 2.70
N THR A 207 -11.88 15.49 1.38
CA THR A 207 -12.25 16.50 0.38
C THR A 207 -13.68 16.99 0.61
N GLY A 208 -14.63 16.10 0.90
CA GLY A 208 -16.02 16.46 1.22
C GLY A 208 -16.12 17.40 2.43
N LEU A 209 -15.33 17.18 3.49
CA LEU A 209 -15.27 18.07 4.65
C LEU A 209 -14.75 19.47 4.27
N VAL A 210 -13.72 19.53 3.43
CA VAL A 210 -13.15 20.82 2.97
C VAL A 210 -14.13 21.56 2.04
N VAL A 211 -14.91 20.83 1.23
CA VAL A 211 -16.00 21.39 0.42
C VAL A 211 -17.13 21.94 1.31
N GLN A 212 -17.54 21.20 2.34
CA GLN A 212 -18.53 21.67 3.31
C GLN A 212 -18.08 22.96 4.03
N GLN A 213 -16.77 23.11 4.26
CA GLN A 213 -16.17 24.33 4.81
C GLN A 213 -16.07 25.49 3.80
N GLY A 214 -16.54 25.32 2.56
CA GLY A 214 -16.49 26.34 1.50
C GLY A 214 -15.09 26.60 0.96
N LYS A 215 -14.10 25.75 1.28
CA LYS A 215 -12.70 25.93 0.86
C LYS A 215 -12.38 25.31 -0.50
N LEU A 216 -13.24 24.40 -0.96
CA LEU A 216 -13.16 23.78 -2.28
C LEU A 216 -14.57 23.71 -2.89
N ASN A 217 -14.65 23.77 -4.22
CA ASN A 217 -15.86 23.49 -4.98
C ASN A 217 -15.56 22.38 -5.99
N ILE A 218 -16.33 21.29 -5.95
CA ILE A 218 -16.09 20.14 -6.83
C ILE A 218 -16.38 20.43 -8.31
N SER A 219 -17.19 21.46 -8.59
CA SER A 219 -17.59 21.83 -9.95
C SER A 219 -16.60 22.77 -10.64
N GLU A 220 -15.62 23.29 -9.91
CA GLU A 220 -14.57 24.18 -10.41
C GLU A 220 -13.36 23.37 -10.89
N PRO A 221 -12.50 23.97 -11.74
CA PRO A 221 -11.18 23.43 -12.06
C PRO A 221 -10.42 22.98 -10.82
N ALA A 222 -9.72 21.85 -10.92
CA ALA A 222 -8.91 21.35 -9.83
C ALA A 222 -7.80 22.38 -9.48
N PRO A 223 -7.59 22.71 -8.20
CA PRO A 223 -6.63 23.73 -7.79
C PRO A 223 -5.19 23.20 -7.79
N VAL A 224 -4.71 22.76 -8.96
CA VAL A 224 -3.36 22.26 -9.20
C VAL A 224 -2.57 23.38 -9.89
N PRO A 225 -1.60 24.04 -9.21
CA PRO A 225 -0.88 25.19 -9.76
C PRO A 225 -0.25 24.91 -11.13
N GLU A 226 0.27 23.70 -11.33
CA GLU A 226 0.92 23.26 -12.56
C GLU A 226 -0.04 23.15 -13.76
N TRP A 227 -1.37 23.26 -13.54
CA TRP A 227 -2.40 23.20 -14.58
C TRP A 227 -3.07 24.56 -14.81
N SER A 228 -2.56 25.64 -14.22
CA SER A 228 -3.22 26.96 -14.24
C SER A 228 -3.17 27.67 -15.60
N GLU A 229 -2.19 27.32 -16.44
CA GLU A 229 -2.01 27.93 -17.76
C GLU A 229 -3.10 27.49 -18.75
N THR A 230 -3.75 28.43 -19.43
CA THR A 230 -4.85 28.12 -20.38
C THR A 230 -4.39 27.31 -21.60
N SER A 231 -3.09 27.32 -21.90
CA SER A 231 -2.51 26.46 -22.95
C SER A 231 -2.39 24.99 -22.52
N ASP A 232 -2.46 24.70 -21.23
CA ASP A 232 -2.49 23.33 -20.72
C ASP A 232 -3.94 22.81 -20.77
N PRO A 233 -4.24 21.74 -21.52
CA PRO A 233 -5.61 21.21 -21.58
C PRO A 233 -6.15 20.74 -20.22
N ARG A 234 -5.27 20.46 -19.25
CA ARG A 234 -5.64 20.03 -17.90
C ARG A 234 -6.28 21.15 -17.06
N HIS A 235 -6.13 22.42 -17.46
CA HIS A 235 -6.74 23.56 -16.74
C HIS A 235 -8.27 23.45 -16.64
N ALA A 236 -8.90 22.72 -17.57
CA ALA A 236 -10.35 22.54 -17.60
C ALA A 236 -10.85 21.35 -16.77
N ILE A 237 -9.95 20.49 -16.26
CA ILE A 237 -10.31 19.31 -15.46
C ILE A 237 -10.88 19.78 -14.13
N LYS A 238 -12.12 19.41 -13.83
CA LYS A 238 -12.76 19.77 -12.57
C LYS A 238 -12.31 18.86 -11.45
N LEU A 239 -12.43 19.33 -10.22
CA LEU A 239 -12.13 18.52 -9.05
C LEU A 239 -13.00 17.23 -9.00
N VAL A 240 -14.27 17.31 -9.41
CA VAL A 240 -15.15 16.13 -9.50
C VAL A 240 -14.62 15.08 -10.49
N ASP A 241 -13.99 15.50 -11.59
CA ASP A 241 -13.47 14.57 -12.60
C ASP A 241 -12.33 13.71 -12.03
N ILE A 242 -11.49 14.30 -11.17
CA ILE A 242 -10.42 13.56 -10.47
C ILE A 242 -11.01 12.58 -9.47
N LEU A 243 -11.98 13.04 -8.66
CA LEU A 243 -12.61 12.22 -7.61
C LEU A 243 -13.38 11.03 -8.19
N GLN A 244 -13.92 11.16 -9.40
CA GLN A 244 -14.71 10.12 -10.07
C GLN A 244 -13.94 9.36 -11.15
N GLN A 245 -12.63 9.62 -11.29
CA GLN A 245 -11.77 8.97 -12.29
C GLN A 245 -12.26 9.18 -13.74
N SER A 246 -12.80 10.38 -14.03
CA SER A 246 -13.29 10.79 -15.35
C SER A 246 -12.47 11.93 -15.97
N SER A 247 -11.29 12.21 -15.43
CA SER A 247 -10.40 13.29 -15.91
C SER A 247 -9.65 12.96 -17.20
N GLY A 248 -9.55 11.68 -17.57
CA GLY A 248 -8.75 11.22 -18.73
C GLY A 248 -7.23 11.24 -18.49
N LEU A 249 -6.78 11.33 -17.23
CA LEU A 249 -5.38 11.21 -16.84
C LEU A 249 -5.05 9.76 -16.45
N ASP A 250 -3.92 9.24 -16.93
CA ASP A 250 -3.34 7.93 -16.58
C ASP A 250 -2.26 8.03 -15.49
#